data_AF-A0A453IRT5-F1
#
_entry.id   AF-A0A453IRT5-F1
#
_cell.length_a   1.000
_cell.length_b   1.000
_cell.length_c   1.000
_cell.angle_alpha   90.00
_cell.angle_beta   90.00
_cell.angle_gamma   90.00
#
_symmetry.space_group_name_H-M   'P 1'
#
loop_
_entity.id
_entity.type
_entity.pdbx_description
1 polymer ?
#
loop_
_entity_poly.entity_id
_entity_poly.type
_entity_poly.pdbx_seq_one_letter_code
_entity_poly.pdbx_strand_id
1 'polypeptide(L)' 'MGGAATVAMLIGPNASISFESKYRASHMTHVYDLYKPHLASEYPVGDIGVWLLS' A
#
# COMPACT_ATOMS: atom_id res chain seq x y z
N MET A 1 -1.01 -12.74 5.00
CA MET A 1 -0.02 -12.78 6.10
C MET A 1 -0.09 -11.47 6.86
N GLY A 2 -0.18 -11.51 8.19
CA GLY A 2 -0.31 -10.31 9.03
C GLY A 2 0.98 -9.97 9.77
N GLY A 3 1.19 -8.69 10.10
CA GLY A 3 2.34 -8.17 10.85
C GLY A 3 2.16 -6.69 11.20
N ALA A 4 2.89 -6.19 12.19
CA ALA A 4 2.83 -4.80 12.66
C ALA A 4 4.23 -4.22 12.85
N ALA A 5 4.43 -2.97 12.42
CA ALA A 5 5.69 -2.23 12.55
C ALA A 5 5.44 -0.72 12.59
N THR A 6 6.43 0.06 13.05
CA THR A 6 6.38 1.54 13.06
C THR A 6 7.71 2.11 12.59
N VAL A 7 7.66 3.19 11.80
CA VAL A 7 8.84 3.91 11.29
C VAL A 7 8.68 5.40 11.59
N ALA A 8 9.74 6.04 12.10
CA ALA A 8 9.81 7.48 12.30
C ALA A 8 10.89 8.09 11.38
N MET A 9 10.56 9.21 10.72
CA MET A 9 11.47 9.93 9.80
C MET A 9 11.57 11.39 10.22
N LEU A 10 12.79 11.93 10.28
CA LEU A 10 13.07 13.35 10.51
C LEU A 10 13.32 14.03 9.15
N ILE A 11 12.59 15.12 8.87
CA ILE A 11 12.65 15.82 7.58
C ILE A 11 13.22 17.22 7.78
N GLY A 12 14.23 17.59 6.99
CA GLY A 12 14.88 18.89 7.07
C GLY A 12 15.82 19.18 5.89
N PRO A 13 16.32 20.42 5.78
CA PRO A 13 17.28 20.79 4.74
C PRO A 13 18.62 20.07 4.94
N ASN A 14 19.37 19.85 3.84
CA ASN A 14 20.67 19.15 3.84
C ASN A 14 20.61 17.71 4.40
N ALA A 15 19.50 17.01 4.21
CA ALA A 15 19.36 15.61 4.61
C ALA A 15 20.34 14.70 3.83
N SER A 16 20.85 13.66 4.49
CA SER A 16 21.69 12.63 3.86
C SER A 16 20.94 11.81 2.80
N ILE A 17 19.62 11.73 2.93
CA ILE A 17 18.70 11.19 1.93
C ILE A 17 17.89 12.36 1.39
N SER A 18 18.31 12.91 0.26
CA SER A 18 17.62 14.01 -0.42
C SER A 18 16.66 13.47 -1.48
N PHE A 19 15.45 14.01 -1.50
CA PHE A 19 14.49 13.70 -2.56
C PHE A 19 14.72 14.63 -3.75
N GLU A 20 14.87 14.06 -4.94
CA GLU A 20 14.89 14.84 -6.18
C GLU A 20 13.45 15.11 -6.63
N SER A 21 12.98 16.34 -6.40
CA SER A 21 11.57 16.72 -6.59
C SER A 21 11.04 16.51 -8.02
N LYS A 22 11.93 16.52 -9.02
CA LYS A 22 11.56 16.39 -10.44
C LYS A 22 11.38 14.94 -10.89
N TYR A 23 11.91 13.96 -10.15
CA TYR A 23 11.86 12.54 -10.53
C TYR A 23 10.82 11.80 -9.70
N ARG A 24 9.55 12.05 -10.00
CA ARG A 24 8.40 11.31 -9.45
C ARG A 24 7.44 10.93 -10.58
N ALA A 25 7.04 9.66 -10.61
CA ALA A 25 5.93 9.18 -11.43
C ALA A 25 4.95 8.41 -10.53
N SER A 26 3.66 8.69 -10.67
CA SER A 26 2.58 8.00 -9.93
C SER A 26 1.56 7.43 -10.91
N HIS A 27 1.15 6.18 -10.71
CA HIS A 27 0.06 5.53 -11.43
C HIS A 27 -1.06 5.20 -10.44
N MET A 28 -2.28 5.65 -10.71
CA MET A 28 -3.46 5.35 -9.90
C MET A 28 -4.56 4.84 -10.83
N THR A 29 -5.11 3.67 -10.50
CA THR A 29 -6.18 3.02 -11.26
C THR A 29 -7.25 2.51 -10.30
N HIS A 30 -8.50 2.48 -10.74
CA HIS A 30 -9.63 2.02 -9.94
C HIS A 30 -9.82 0.51 -10.13
N VAL A 31 -9.31 -0.29 -9.19
CA VAL A 31 -9.34 -1.76 -9.23
C VAL A 31 -9.71 -2.30 -7.84
N TYR A 32 -10.36 -3.46 -7.79
CA TYR A 32 -10.79 -4.15 -6.57
C TYR A 32 -9.85 -5.32 -6.22
N ASP A 33 -8.54 -5.06 -6.23
CA ASP A 33 -7.52 -6.09 -5.98
C ASP A 33 -7.42 -6.47 -4.49
N LEU A 34 -7.38 -5.49 -3.59
CA LEU A 34 -7.36 -5.69 -2.14
C LEU A 34 -8.08 -4.53 -1.44
N TYR A 35 -9.27 -4.79 -0.89
CA TYR A 35 -10.10 -3.76 -0.26
C TYR A 35 -10.82 -4.28 0.98
N LYS A 36 -11.28 -3.36 1.84
CA LYS A 36 -12.04 -3.68 3.06
C LYS A 36 -13.51 -3.29 2.89
N PRO A 37 -14.36 -4.14 2.31
CA PRO A 37 -15.78 -3.82 2.12
C PRO A 37 -16.61 -3.88 3.40
N HIS A 38 -16.18 -4.67 4.40
CA HIS A 38 -16.92 -4.86 5.64
C HIS A 38 -16.19 -4.23 6.83
N LEU A 39 -16.75 -3.15 7.37
CA LEU A 39 -16.11 -2.32 8.40
C LEU A 39 -15.89 -3.03 9.75
N ALA A 40 -16.63 -4.12 10.02
CA ALA A 40 -16.45 -4.93 11.22
C ALA A 40 -15.40 -6.06 11.05
N SER A 41 -14.84 -6.24 9.85
CA SER A 41 -13.86 -7.30 9.57
C SER A 41 -12.43 -6.75 9.58
N GLU A 42 -11.56 -7.40 10.34
CA GLU A 42 -10.13 -7.09 10.40
C GLU A 42 -9.40 -7.45 9.09
N TYR A 43 -9.92 -8.45 8.37
CA TYR A 43 -9.32 -8.99 7.15
C TYR A 43 -9.88 -8.32 5.89
N PRO A 44 -9.02 -7.89 4.95
CA PRO A 44 -9.44 -7.40 3.64
C PRO A 44 -10.01 -8.55 2.78
N VAL A 45 -10.97 -8.20 1.92
CA VAL A 45 -11.43 -9.08 0.84
C VAL A 45 -10.47 -8.86 -0.34
N GLY A 46 -9.95 -9.95 -0.87
CA GLY A 46 -9.10 -9.92 -2.06
C GLY A 46 -9.64 -10.90 -3.09
N ASP A 47 -9.73 -10.45 -4.34
CA ASP A 47 -10.04 -11.33 -5.47
C ASP A 47 -8.79 -12.12 -5.84
N ILE A 48 -8.39 -13.03 -4.95
CA ILE A 48 -7.44 -14.09 -5.30
C ILE A 48 -8.21 -15.09 -6.17
N GLY A 49 -7.83 -15.18 -7.45
CA GLY A 49 -8.63 -15.78 -8.52
C GLY A 49 -9.44 -17.03 -8.13
N VAL A 50 -10.74 -16.96 -8.36
CA VAL A 50 -11.74 -18.05 -8.35
C VAL A 50 -11.49 -19.02 -9.53
N TRP A 51 -10.25 -19.45 -9.77
CA TRP A 51 -9.89 -20.29 -10.92
C TRP A 51 -8.94 -21.45 -10.62
N LEU A 52 -8.71 -21.83 -9.36
CA LEU A 52 -7.88 -23.01 -9.03
C LEU A 52 -8.65 -24.25 -8.57
N LEU A 53 -9.99 -24.24 -8.64
CA LEU A 53 -10.85 -25.39 -8.35
C LEU A 53 -12.11 -25.44 -9.25
N SER A 54 -11.93 -25.33 -10.57
CA SER A 54 -12.87 -25.84 -11.57
C SER A 54 -12.14 -26.35 -12.79
#